data_AF-A0A183EJC9-F1
#
_entry.id   AF-A0A183EJC9-F1
#
_cell.length_a   1.000
_cell.length_b   1.000
_cell.length_c   1.000
_cell.angle_alpha   90.00
_cell.angle_beta   90.00
_cell.angle_gamma   90.00
#
_symmetry.space_group_name_H-M   'P 1'
#
loop_
_entity.id
_entity.type
_entity.pdbx_description
1 polymer ?
#
loop_
_entity_poly.entity_id
_entity_poly.type
_entity_poly.pdbx_seq_one_letter_code
_entity_poly.pdbx_strand_id
1 'polypeptide(L)'
;MAVSSSVGSNIFDVCVGLPIPWLLFFIIEPLRNPGSVQDFVSVSSNGLVCSVGMLFIMLVVLVASTALSNWEMNKLFGVIMIISYLAFCVFAVALEMRYFSCPLKIC
;
A
#
# COMPACT_ATOMS: atom_id res chain seq x y z
N MET A 1 17.45 15.88 2.41
CA MET A 1 17.73 14.79 1.46
C MET A 1 17.24 13.41 1.93
N ALA A 2 17.11 13.14 3.24
CA ALA A 2 16.54 11.89 3.75
C ALA A 2 15.05 11.70 3.41
N VAL A 3 14.22 12.73 3.64
CA VAL A 3 12.76 12.66 3.43
C VAL A 3 12.39 12.38 1.96
N SER A 4 13.08 13.04 1.02
CA SER A 4 12.87 12.82 -0.42
C SER A 4 13.25 11.41 -0.88
N SER A 5 14.27 10.80 -0.26
CA SER A 5 14.67 9.43 -0.57
C SER A 5 13.65 8.41 -0.04
N SER A 6 13.12 8.62 1.16
CA SER A 6 12.06 7.76 1.72
C SER A 6 10.74 7.86 0.95
N VAL A 7 10.35 9.07 0.54
CA VAL A 7 9.15 9.28 -0.29
C VAL A 7 9.32 8.67 -1.69
N GLY A 8 10.48 8.86 -2.32
CA GLY A 8 10.78 8.30 -3.64
C GLY A 8 10.78 6.76 -3.67
N SER A 9 11.34 6.12 -2.63
CA SER A 9 11.33 4.66 -2.49
C SER A 9 9.91 4.09 -2.40
N ASN A 10 9.02 4.74 -1.63
CA ASN A 10 7.65 4.25 -1.44
C ASN A 10 6.84 4.36 -2.75
N ILE A 11 7.02 5.47 -3.49
CA ILE A 11 6.41 5.64 -4.82
C ILE A 11 6.94 4.59 -5.80
N PHE A 12 8.24 4.30 -5.78
CA PHE A 12 8.83 3.27 -6.64
C PHE A 12 8.30 1.87 -6.29
N ASP A 13 8.19 1.51 -5.01
CA ASP A 13 7.66 0.21 -4.60
C ASP A 13 6.20 0.01 -5.05
N VAL A 14 5.36 1.04 -4.99
CA VAL A 14 3.97 0.96 -5.43
C VAL A 14 3.85 0.91 -6.97
N CYS A 15 4.57 1.78 -7.68
CA CYS A 15 4.45 1.90 -9.14
C CYS A 15 5.26 0.85 -9.91
N VAL A 16 6.31 0.31 -9.31
CA VAL A 16 7.28 -0.54 -10.00
C VAL A 16 7.49 -1.86 -9.24
N GLY A 17 7.64 -1.82 -7.92
CA GLY A 17 7.85 -3.01 -7.09
C GLY A 17 6.70 -4.02 -7.14
N LEU A 18 5.45 -3.54 -7.14
CA LEU A 18 4.24 -4.37 -7.24
C LEU A 18 3.96 -4.95 -8.65
N PRO A 19 4.03 -4.16 -9.75
CA PRO A 19 3.73 -4.69 -11.08
C PRO A 19 4.85 -5.52 -11.73
N ILE A 20 6.11 -5.36 -11.33
CA ILE A 20 7.22 -6.15 -11.90
C ILE A 20 7.05 -7.68 -11.70
N PRO A 21 6.75 -8.19 -10.48
CA PRO A 21 6.53 -9.62 -10.27
C PRO A 21 5.38 -10.19 -11.11
N TRP A 22 4.32 -9.41 -11.29
CA TRP A 22 3.17 -9.77 -12.12
C TRP A 22 3.54 -9.83 -13.59
N LEU A 23 4.28 -8.84 -14.09
CA LEU A 23 4.78 -8.81 -15.46
C LEU A 23 5.71 -10.00 -15.73
N LEU A 24 6.60 -10.33 -14.79
CA LEU A 24 7.45 -11.52 -14.87
C LEU A 24 6.62 -12.81 -14.88
N PHE A 25 5.59 -12.90 -14.04
CA PHE A 25 4.69 -14.05 -14.01
C PHE A 25 4.01 -14.26 -15.36
N PHE A 26 3.44 -13.22 -15.99
CA PHE A 26 2.80 -13.32 -17.30
C PHE A 26 3.77 -13.65 -18.45
N ILE A 27 5.07 -13.35 -18.32
CA ILE A 27 6.09 -13.73 -19.32
C ILE A 27 6.56 -15.18 -19.12
N ILE A 28 6.74 -15.62 -17.87
CA ILE A 28 7.32 -16.93 -17.55
C ILE A 28 6.29 -18.05 -17.63
N GLU A 29 5.04 -17.80 -17.23
CA GLU A 29 3.95 -18.78 -17.25
C GLU A 29 3.74 -19.43 -18.63
N PRO A 30 3.64 -18.68 -19.76
CA PRO A 30 3.49 -19.28 -21.09
C PRO A 30 4.74 -20.04 -21.57
N LEU A 31 5.94 -19.69 -21.09
CA LEU A 31 7.17 -20.42 -21.38
C LEU A 31 7.28 -21.73 -20.61
N ARG A 32 6.68 -21.80 -19.42
CA ARG A 32 6.71 -22.97 -18.53
C ARG A 32 5.58 -23.96 -18.83
N ASN A 33 4.40 -23.48 -19.25
CA ASN A 33 3.22 -24.30 -19.49
C ASN A 33 2.51 -23.91 -20.81
N PRO A 34 2.94 -24.46 -21.97
CA PRO A 34 2.49 -24.02 -23.30
C PRO A 34 1.04 -24.43 -23.68
N GLY A 35 0.21 -24.83 -22.73
CA GLY A 35 -1.18 -25.28 -22.95
C GLY A 35 -2.24 -24.64 -22.07
N SER A 36 -1.84 -23.80 -21.10
CA SER A 36 -2.76 -23.14 -20.17
C SER A 36 -2.39 -21.67 -20.00
N VAL A 37 -2.66 -20.86 -21.03
CA VAL A 37 -2.55 -19.41 -20.90
C VAL A 37 -3.66 -18.96 -19.96
N GLN A 38 -3.34 -18.71 -18.70
CA GLN A 38 -4.27 -18.10 -17.78
C GLN A 38 -4.33 -16.61 -18.12
N ASP A 39 -5.24 -16.23 -19.03
CA ASP A 39 -5.45 -14.85 -19.48
C ASP A 39 -5.84 -13.89 -18.34
N PHE A 40 -6.29 -14.43 -17.21
CA PHE A 40 -6.75 -13.68 -16.05
C PHE A 40 -6.42 -14.42 -14.76
N VAL A 41 -5.60 -13.82 -13.92
CA VAL A 41 -5.50 -14.23 -12.52
C VAL A 41 -6.65 -13.56 -11.78
N SER A 42 -7.65 -14.36 -11.42
CA SER A 42 -8.79 -13.88 -10.64
C SER A 42 -8.35 -13.57 -9.22
N VAL A 43 -8.06 -12.29 -8.96
CA VAL A 43 -7.81 -11.79 -7.60
C VAL A 43 -9.14 -11.55 -6.90
N SER A 44 -9.86 -12.62 -6.56
CA SER A 44 -11.08 -12.53 -5.76
C SER A 44 -10.70 -12.52 -4.27
N SER A 45 -10.41 -11.34 -3.74
CA SER A 45 -10.29 -11.15 -2.29
C SER A 45 -11.33 -10.14 -1.82
N ASN A 46 -12.25 -10.62 -0.98
CA ASN A 46 -13.33 -9.86 -0.35
C ASN A 46 -12.84 -8.61 0.44
N GLY A 47 -11.54 -8.45 0.62
CA GLY A 47 -10.91 -7.31 1.30
C GLY A 47 -9.97 -6.48 0.43
N LEU A 48 -9.78 -6.78 -0.86
CA LEU A 48 -8.80 -6.09 -1.72
C LEU A 48 -9.10 -4.59 -1.84
N VAL A 49 -10.34 -4.25 -2.21
CA VAL A 49 -10.78 -2.86 -2.38
C VAL A 49 -10.68 -2.07 -1.07
N CYS A 50 -11.04 -2.71 0.03
CA CYS A 50 -10.99 -2.10 1.36
C CYS A 50 -9.54 -1.88 1.83
N SER A 51 -8.65 -2.82 1.54
CA SER A 51 -7.22 -2.71 1.85
C SER A 51 -6.54 -1.62 1.02
N VAL A 52 -6.85 -1.54 -0.28
CA VAL A 52 -6.34 -0.47 -1.17
C VAL A 52 -6.88 0.90 -0.75
N GLY A 53 -8.16 1.00 -0.37
CA GLY A 53 -8.74 2.24 0.14
C GLY A 53 -8.08 2.73 1.43
N MET A 54 -7.82 1.81 2.36
CA MET A 54 -7.08 2.10 3.60
C MET A 54 -5.65 2.55 3.35
N LEU A 55 -4.95 1.91 2.42
CA LEU A 55 -3.61 2.32 2.00
C LEU A 55 -3.61 3.74 1.44
N PHE A 56 -4.62 4.09 0.63
CA PHE A 56 -4.75 5.45 0.08
C PHE A 56 -5.05 6.50 1.16
N ILE A 57 -5.96 6.18 2.10
CA ILE A 57 -6.29 7.07 3.23
C ILE A 57 -5.06 7.31 4.11
N MET A 58 -4.27 6.28 4.41
CA MET A 58 -3.01 6.42 5.15
C MET A 58 -2.07 7.39 4.44
N LEU A 59 -1.87 7.22 3.14
CA LEU A 59 -0.99 8.06 2.33
C LEU A 59 -1.44 9.53 2.37
N VAL A 60 -2.74 9.78 2.22
CA VAL A 60 -3.31 11.13 2.29
C VAL A 60 -3.10 11.75 3.67
N VAL A 61 -3.36 11.01 4.75
CA VAL A 61 -3.15 11.49 6.12
C VAL A 61 -1.67 11.79 6.39
N LEU A 62 -0.77 10.95 5.90
CA LEU A 62 0.67 11.14 6.02
C LEU A 62 1.13 12.42 5.30
N VAL A 63 0.69 12.61 4.05
CA VAL A 63 1.02 13.82 3.26
C VAL A 63 0.41 15.07 3.89
N ALA A 64 -0.84 15.00 4.34
CA ALA A 64 -1.50 16.12 5.01
C ALA A 64 -0.82 16.51 6.34
N SER A 65 -0.44 15.53 7.17
CA SER A 65 0.30 15.79 8.42
C SER A 65 1.69 16.40 8.18
N THR A 66 2.32 16.04 7.06
CA THR A 66 3.61 16.60 6.61
C THR A 66 3.44 18.03 6.09
N ALA A 67 2.38 18.29 5.33
CA ALA A 67 2.04 19.63 4.83
C ALA A 67 1.67 20.61 5.97
N LEU A 68 0.90 20.15 6.96
CA LEU A 68 0.51 20.95 8.13
C LEU A 68 1.71 21.30 9.04
N SER A 69 2.78 20.52 8.99
CA SER A 69 4.02 20.80 9.74
C SER A 69 4.93 21.83 9.07
N ASN A 70 4.40 22.64 8.13
CA ASN A 70 5.09 23.73 7.43
C ASN A 70 6.42 23.35 6.75
N TRP A 71 6.62 22.06 6.43
CA TRP A 71 7.86 21.58 5.79
C TRP A 71 9.15 21.93 6.56
N GLU A 72 9.05 22.28 7.85
CA GLU A 72 10.19 22.56 8.72
C GLU A 72 10.57 21.33 9.55
N MET A 73 11.84 20.96 9.47
CA MET A 73 12.35 19.74 10.10
C MET A 73 12.61 19.97 11.59
N ASN A 74 11.56 19.93 12.40
CA ASN A 74 11.64 20.08 13.86
C ASN A 74 11.67 18.71 14.55
N LYS A 75 12.30 18.58 15.73
CA LYS A 75 12.31 17.30 16.48
C LYS A 75 10.90 16.77 16.79
N LEU A 76 9.95 17.69 16.95
CA LEU A 76 8.53 17.40 17.11
C LEU A 76 7.95 16.63 15.91
N PHE A 77 8.38 16.95 14.69
CA PHE A 77 7.93 16.29 13.46
C PHE A 77 8.30 14.81 13.43
N GLY A 78 9.50 14.46 13.89
CA GLY A 78 9.94 13.06 13.99
C GLY A 78 9.12 12.25 14.99
N VAL A 79 8.73 12.84 16.12
CA VAL A 79 7.85 12.19 17.11
C VAL A 79 6.45 11.97 16.54
N ILE A 80 5.91 12.97 15.84
CA ILE A 80 4.60 12.88 15.16
C ILE A 80 4.62 11.74 14.12
N MET A 81 5.70 11.60 13.36
CA MET A 81 5.86 10.51 12.38
C MET A 81 5.88 9.11 13.01
N ILE A 82 6.52 8.95 14.17
CA ILE A 82 6.53 7.66 14.90
C ILE A 82 5.13 7.35 15.45
N ILE A 83 4.46 8.34 16.04
CA ILE A 83 3.11 8.15 16.60
C ILE A 83 2.11 7.82 15.48
N SER A 84 2.17 8.53 14.35
CA SER A 84 1.28 8.26 13.22
C SER A 84 1.56 6.90 12.58
N TYR A 85 2.82 6.45 12.53
CA TYR A 85 3.19 5.11 12.09
C TYR A 85 2.61 4.01 13.00
N LEU A 86 2.76 4.14 14.33
CA LEU A 86 2.18 3.17 15.27
C LEU A 86 0.65 3.13 15.19
N ALA A 87 0.00 4.29 15.11
CA ALA A 87 -1.45 4.36 14.92
C ALA A 87 -1.87 3.63 13.64
N PHE A 88 -1.17 3.87 12.52
CA PHE A 88 -1.42 3.16 11.27
C PHE A 88 -1.27 1.64 11.42
N CYS A 89 -0.18 1.16 12.04
CA CYS A 89 0.02 -0.28 12.27
C CYS A 89 -1.13 -0.90 13.07
N VAL A 90 -1.60 -0.22 14.12
CA VAL A 90 -2.74 -0.70 14.93
C VAL A 90 -4.03 -0.75 14.08
N PHE A 91 -4.31 0.28 13.28
CA PHE A 91 -5.47 0.29 12.38
C PHE A 91 -5.38 -0.82 11.31
N ALA A 92 -4.20 -1.04 10.73
CA ALA A 92 -3.98 -2.09 9.74
C ALA A 92 -4.21 -3.50 10.33
N VAL A 93 -3.65 -3.78 11.51
CA VAL A 93 -3.83 -5.05 12.20
C VAL A 93 -5.28 -5.26 12.65
N ALA A 94 -5.96 -4.21 13.14
CA ALA A 94 -7.37 -4.31 13.53
C ALA A 94 -8.31 -4.68 12.36
N LEU A 95 -7.98 -4.22 11.15
CA LEU A 95 -8.71 -4.60 9.94
C LEU A 95 -8.42 -6.02 9.49
N GLU A 96 -7.16 -6.46 9.53
CA GLU A 96 -6.78 -7.84 9.21
C GLU A 96 -7.43 -8.84 10.18
N MET A 97 -7.51 -8.48 11.46
CA MET A 97 -8.19 -9.24 12.52
C MET A 97 -9.73 -9.19 12.42
N ARG A 98 -10.29 -8.62 11.34
CA ARG A 98 -11.73 -8.52 11.04
C ARG A 98 -12.57 -7.85 12.12
N TYR A 99 -11.98 -6.99 12.94
CA TYR A 99 -12.73 -6.16 13.88
C TYR A 99 -13.61 -5.14 13.16
N PHE A 100 -13.17 -4.68 11.98
CA PHE A 100 -13.95 -3.84 11.08
C PHE A 100 -14.37 -4.64 9.84
N SER A 101 -15.68 -4.83 9.64
CA SER A 101 -16.22 -5.47 8.43
C SER A 101 -16.24 -4.47 7.28
N CYS A 102 -15.52 -4.77 6.19
CA CYS A 102 -15.56 -3.97 4.99
C CYS A 102 -16.94 -4.07 4.32
N PRO A 103 -17.70 -2.96 4.21
CA PRO A 103 -19.05 -2.97 3.63
C PRO A 103 -19.02 -3.14 2.11
N LEU A 104 -17.87 -2.91 1.47
CA LEU A 104 -17.65 -3.06 0.04
C LEU A 104 -17.26 -4.52 -0.31
N LYS A 105 -18.18 -5.45 -0.08
CA LYS A 105 -18.17 -6.72 -0.82
C LYS A 105 -18.66 -6.41 -2.24
N ILE A 106 -17.74 -6.09 -3.14
CA ILE A 106 -18.03 -6.22 -4.56
C ILE A 106 -18.02 -7.73 -4.85
N CYS A 107 -19.21 -8.26 -5.14
CA CYS A 107 -19.41 -9.62 -5.65
C CYS A 107 -19.11 -9.66 -7.15
#